data_AF-A0AAZ3QYU2-F1
#
_entry.id   AF-A0AAZ3QYU2-F1
#
_cell.length_a   1.000
_cell.length_b   1.000
_cell.length_c   1.000
_cell.angle_alpha   90.00
_cell.angle_beta   90.00
_cell.angle_gamma   90.00
#
_symmetry.space_group_name_H-M   'P 1'
#
loop_
_entity.id
_entity.type
_entity.pdbx_description
1 polymer ?
#
loop_
_entity_poly.entity_id
_entity_poly.type
_entity_poly.pdbx_seq_one_letter_code
_entity_poly.pdbx_strand_id
1 'polypeptide(L)'
;SLSIVIPVHNASCWLDECLQGIVDQDYTGSMELSVYDDASTDGSRAIVEGWRERLERRGVSMVISGHDSAQPRGVGHAKNQAVSQSSGKYLCFQDAITKRCLCFSQLIGCQVRRDPEGSTERYTRWINNISQDQLSTQVTHTQCVCVCVWGGSRARQ
;
A
#
# COMPACT_ATOMS: atom_id res chain seq x y z
N SER A 1 -5.82 -14.00 -5.77
CA SER A 1 -4.61 -13.66 -5.01
C SER A 1 -4.51 -12.15 -4.91
N LEU A 2 -4.16 -11.64 -3.73
CA LEU A 2 -4.01 -10.22 -3.41
C LEU A 2 -2.54 -9.94 -3.03
N SER A 3 -1.94 -8.90 -3.60
CA SER A 3 -0.63 -8.40 -3.15
C SER A 3 -0.81 -7.12 -2.35
N ILE A 4 -0.36 -7.14 -1.11
CA ILE A 4 -0.25 -5.95 -0.28
C ILE A 4 1.09 -5.30 -0.61
N VAL A 5 1.06 -4.05 -1.06
CA VAL A 5 2.22 -3.29 -1.52
C VAL A 5 2.58 -2.27 -0.45
N ILE A 6 3.74 -2.44 0.20
CA ILE A 6 4.24 -1.52 1.23
C ILE A 6 5.57 -0.89 0.78
N PRO A 7 5.59 0.39 0.43
CA PRO A 7 6.84 1.14 0.36
C PRO A 7 7.33 1.47 1.78
N VAL A 8 8.62 1.32 2.02
CA VAL A 8 9.24 1.57 3.32
C VAL A 8 10.38 2.56 3.16
N HIS A 9 10.41 3.59 3.98
CA HIS A 9 11.58 4.44 4.22
C HIS A 9 11.45 5.01 5.63
N ASN A 10 12.38 4.64 6.53
CA ASN A 10 12.42 5.14 7.91
C ASN A 10 11.09 5.06 8.65
N ALA A 11 10.49 3.87 8.66
CA ALA A 11 9.18 3.60 9.23
C ALA A 11 9.18 2.69 10.47
N SER A 12 10.33 2.54 11.14
CA SER A 12 10.51 1.56 12.23
C SER A 12 9.46 1.67 13.34
N CYS A 13 9.00 2.88 13.68
CA CYS A 13 8.02 3.08 14.75
C CYS A 13 6.56 2.70 14.38
N TRP A 14 6.27 2.39 13.11
CA TRP A 14 4.91 2.03 12.66
C TRP A 14 4.80 0.61 12.09
N LEU A 15 5.92 0.01 11.71
CA LEU A 15 5.93 -1.27 11.00
C LEU A 15 5.31 -2.42 11.81
N ASP A 16 5.56 -2.49 13.12
CA ASP A 16 4.95 -3.53 13.95
C ASP A 16 3.42 -3.46 13.93
N GLU A 17 2.84 -2.27 14.08
CA GLU A 17 1.39 -2.09 14.05
C GLU A 17 0.82 -2.35 12.65
N CYS A 18 1.51 -1.90 11.60
CA CYS A 18 1.11 -2.12 10.21
C CYS A 18 1.09 -3.62 9.85
N LEU A 19 2.16 -4.33 10.16
CA LEU A 19 2.31 -5.77 9.86
C LEU A 19 1.40 -6.63 10.74
N GLN A 20 1.17 -6.20 12.00
CA GLN A 20 0.16 -6.81 12.86
C GLN A 20 -1.23 -6.72 12.23
N GLY A 21 -1.60 -5.58 11.66
CA GLY A 21 -2.89 -5.40 10.97
C GLY A 21 -3.08 -6.33 9.77
N ILE A 22 -2.00 -6.72 9.09
CA ILE A 22 -2.04 -7.72 8.02
C ILE A 22 -2.29 -9.12 8.56
N VAL A 23 -1.70 -9.45 9.71
CA VAL A 23 -1.92 -10.76 10.36
C VAL A 23 -3.36 -10.90 10.85
N ASP A 24 -3.91 -9.83 11.44
CA ASP A 24 -5.21 -9.83 12.11
C ASP A 24 -6.40 -9.67 11.16
N GLN A 25 -6.17 -9.58 9.85
CA GLN A 25 -7.25 -9.41 8.89
C GLN A 25 -8.10 -10.68 8.71
N ASP A 26 -9.37 -10.47 8.40
CA ASP A 26 -10.39 -11.48 8.15
C ASP A 26 -10.47 -11.95 6.68
N TYR A 27 -9.61 -11.43 5.80
CA TYR A 27 -9.53 -11.89 4.42
C TYR A 27 -9.14 -13.37 4.34
N THR A 28 -9.95 -14.15 3.62
CA THR A 28 -9.82 -15.61 3.48
C THR A 28 -9.18 -16.03 2.17
N GLY A 29 -8.96 -15.11 1.23
CA GLY A 29 -8.29 -15.41 -0.04
C GLY A 29 -6.76 -15.54 0.11
N SER A 30 -6.12 -16.07 -0.93
CA SER A 30 -4.65 -16.08 -1.04
C SER A 30 -4.10 -14.66 -1.10
N MET A 31 -3.02 -14.42 -0.35
CA MET A 31 -2.33 -13.14 -0.33
C MET A 31 -0.84 -13.26 -0.14
N GLU A 32 -0.16 -12.21 -0.58
CA GLU A 32 1.26 -11.98 -0.39
C GLU A 32 1.50 -10.54 0.05
N LEU A 33 2.66 -10.31 0.65
CA LEU A 33 3.15 -8.99 1.01
C LEU A 33 4.41 -8.70 0.20
N SER A 34 4.37 -7.58 -0.52
CA SER A 34 5.49 -7.06 -1.30
C SER A 34 5.98 -5.75 -0.68
N VAL A 35 7.19 -5.79 -0.15
CA VAL A 35 7.85 -4.66 0.50
C VAL A 35 9.03 -4.18 -0.34
N TYR A 36 9.12 -2.87 -0.52
CA TYR A 36 10.33 -2.22 -1.06
C TYR A 36 10.86 -1.21 -0.08
N ASP A 37 12.08 -1.45 0.42
CA ASP A 37 12.82 -0.55 1.29
C ASP A 37 13.65 0.44 0.45
N ASP A 38 13.23 1.71 0.47
CA ASP A 38 13.80 2.82 -0.27
C ASP A 38 14.88 3.51 0.56
N ALA A 39 15.94 2.76 0.88
CA ALA A 39 17.10 3.22 1.65
C ALA A 39 16.77 3.73 3.07
N SER A 40 16.06 2.93 3.87
CA SER A 40 15.94 3.21 5.30
C SER A 40 17.32 3.20 5.97
N THR A 41 17.52 4.16 6.86
CA THR A 41 18.71 4.29 7.72
C THR A 41 18.41 3.98 9.18
N ASP A 42 17.14 3.67 9.50
CA ASP A 42 16.70 3.17 10.79
C ASP A 42 16.58 1.62 10.80
N GLY A 43 15.96 1.07 11.84
CA GLY A 43 15.73 -0.37 11.98
C GLY A 43 14.62 -0.96 11.09
N SER A 44 14.06 -0.21 10.14
CA SER A 44 12.88 -0.64 9.36
C SER A 44 13.09 -1.97 8.65
N ARG A 45 14.21 -2.12 7.96
CA ARG A 45 14.54 -3.35 7.21
C ARG A 45 14.53 -4.58 8.13
N ALA A 46 15.19 -4.46 9.28
CA ALA A 46 15.28 -5.53 10.26
C ALA A 46 13.91 -5.90 10.85
N ILE A 47 13.05 -4.91 11.09
CA ILE A 47 11.68 -5.15 11.55
C ILE A 47 10.91 -5.94 10.49
N VAL A 48 10.86 -5.47 9.24
CA VAL A 48 10.13 -6.19 8.17
C VAL A 48 10.63 -7.62 8.04
N GLU A 49 11.95 -7.84 8.06
CA GLU A 49 12.52 -9.20 7.98
C GLU A 49 12.13 -10.08 9.18
N GLY A 50 12.09 -9.52 10.39
CA GLY A 50 11.66 -10.23 11.60
C GLY A 50 10.21 -10.70 11.58
N TRP A 51 9.35 -10.05 10.79
CA TRP A 51 7.93 -10.43 10.66
C TRP A 51 7.67 -11.61 9.72
N ARG A 52 8.69 -12.09 8.99
CA ARG A 52 8.57 -13.17 8.00
C ARG A 52 7.85 -14.40 8.54
N GLU A 53 8.36 -14.95 9.64
CA GLU A 53 7.82 -16.19 10.20
C GLU A 53 6.36 -16.06 10.61
N ARG A 54 5.98 -14.91 11.18
CA ARG A 54 4.62 -14.65 11.64
C ARG A 54 3.62 -14.52 10.48
N LEU A 55 4.04 -13.85 9.40
CA LEU A 55 3.23 -13.71 8.19
C LEU A 55 3.11 -15.04 7.44
N GLU A 56 4.20 -15.81 7.33
CA GLU A 56 4.19 -17.15 6.74
C GLU A 56 3.27 -18.10 7.52
N ARG A 57 3.27 -18.05 8.87
CA ARG A 57 2.31 -18.77 9.71
C ARG A 57 0.84 -18.42 9.45
N ARG A 58 0.56 -17.18 9.00
CA ARG A 58 -0.78 -16.74 8.57
C ARG A 58 -1.12 -17.14 7.12
N GLY A 59 -0.16 -17.68 6.38
CA GLY A 59 -0.28 -18.02 4.97
C GLY A 59 -0.01 -16.84 4.02
N VAL A 60 0.73 -15.82 4.48
CA VAL A 60 1.11 -14.63 3.70
C VAL A 60 2.58 -14.75 3.31
N SER A 61 2.88 -15.01 2.04
CA SER A 61 4.26 -15.02 1.54
C SER A 61 4.83 -13.60 1.45
N MET A 62 6.13 -13.44 1.66
CA MET A 62 6.78 -12.13 1.66
C MET A 62 7.93 -12.01 0.66
N VAL A 63 7.89 -10.96 -0.15
CA VAL A 63 9.01 -10.49 -0.97
C VAL A 63 9.47 -9.14 -0.43
N ILE A 64 10.76 -9.03 -0.10
CA ILE A 64 11.37 -7.81 0.44
C ILE A 64 12.59 -7.49 -0.41
N SER A 65 12.60 -6.31 -1.02
CA SER A 65 13.76 -5.83 -1.78
C SER A 65 14.04 -4.36 -1.47
N GLY A 66 15.05 -3.79 -2.12
CA GLY A 66 15.50 -2.41 -1.93
C GLY A 66 16.60 -2.09 -2.95
N HIS A 67 17.34 -1.03 -2.71
CA HIS A 67 18.52 -0.69 -3.52
C HIS A 67 19.68 -0.21 -2.66
N ASP A 68 20.89 -0.26 -3.22
CA ASP A 68 22.13 0.09 -2.50
C ASP A 68 22.43 1.60 -2.46
N SER A 69 21.56 2.45 -3.04
CA SER A 69 21.71 3.91 -2.92
C SER A 69 21.47 4.35 -1.47
N ALA A 70 22.33 5.24 -0.96
CA ALA A 70 22.20 5.81 0.38
C ALA A 70 21.04 6.82 0.52
N GLN A 71 20.44 7.25 -0.58
CA GLN A 71 19.34 8.22 -0.60
C GLN A 71 18.07 7.56 -1.15
N PRO A 72 16.89 7.86 -0.57
CA PRO A 72 15.61 7.40 -1.08
C PRO A 72 15.33 7.99 -2.46
N ARG A 73 14.67 7.22 -3.31
CA ARG A 73 14.17 7.65 -4.63
C ARG A 73 12.70 8.07 -4.60
N GLY A 74 12.09 8.01 -3.41
CA GLY A 74 10.75 8.49 -3.10
C GLY A 74 9.71 7.37 -3.13
N VAL A 75 8.62 7.60 -2.41
CA VAL A 75 7.51 6.63 -2.23
C VAL A 75 6.93 6.10 -3.55
N GLY A 76 6.91 6.90 -4.61
CA GLY A 76 6.46 6.47 -5.94
C GLY A 76 7.40 5.45 -6.58
N HIS A 77 8.72 5.62 -6.44
CA HIS A 77 9.71 4.65 -6.87
C HIS A 77 9.52 3.33 -6.11
N ALA A 78 9.45 3.42 -4.79
CA ALA A 78 9.26 2.26 -3.91
C ALA A 78 7.99 1.47 -4.24
N LYS A 79 6.85 2.16 -4.45
CA LYS A 79 5.59 1.53 -4.87
C LYS A 79 5.74 0.80 -6.19
N ASN A 80 6.37 1.43 -7.20
CA ASN A 80 6.57 0.80 -8.50
C ASN A 80 7.44 -0.46 -8.43
N GLN A 81 8.49 -0.44 -7.62
CA GLN A 81 9.36 -1.61 -7.43
C GLN A 81 8.62 -2.73 -6.69
N ALA A 82 7.91 -2.41 -5.61
CA ALA A 82 7.09 -3.39 -4.89
C ALA A 82 5.97 -3.98 -5.79
N VAL A 83 5.36 -3.19 -6.68
CA VAL A 83 4.42 -3.71 -7.68
C VAL A 83 5.12 -4.64 -8.67
N SER A 84 6.31 -4.29 -9.15
CA SER A 84 7.02 -5.10 -10.16
C SER A 84 7.41 -6.50 -9.68
N GLN A 85 7.60 -6.68 -8.37
CA GLN A 85 7.90 -7.98 -7.75
C GLN A 85 6.65 -8.70 -7.21
N SER A 86 5.47 -8.14 -7.39
CA SER A 86 4.19 -8.74 -6.95
C SER A 86 3.65 -9.71 -8.02
N SER A 87 2.96 -10.75 -7.58
CA SER A 87 2.35 -11.81 -8.39
C SER A 87 0.82 -11.90 -8.27
N GLY A 88 0.22 -11.16 -7.33
CA GLY A 88 -1.21 -11.18 -7.08
C GLY A 88 -2.05 -10.55 -8.20
N LYS A 89 -3.26 -11.10 -8.39
CA LYS A 89 -4.24 -10.58 -9.37
C LYS A 89 -4.73 -9.17 -9.02
N TYR A 90 -4.75 -8.85 -7.73
CA TYR A 90 -5.17 -7.54 -7.21
C TYR A 90 -4.05 -6.94 -6.37
N LEU A 91 -3.93 -5.61 -6.40
CA LEU A 91 -2.98 -4.86 -5.59
C LEU A 91 -3.72 -4.04 -4.52
N CYS A 92 -3.18 -4.01 -3.31
CA CYS A 92 -3.61 -3.14 -2.22
C CYS A 92 -2.41 -2.31 -1.75
N PHE A 93 -2.48 -0.99 -1.86
CA PHE A 93 -1.41 -0.12 -1.40
C PHE A 93 -1.61 0.24 0.07
N GLN A 94 -0.67 -0.17 0.92
CA GLN A 94 -0.67 0.11 2.35
C GLN A 94 0.58 0.94 2.68
N ASP A 95 0.40 2.17 3.15
CA ASP A 95 1.53 2.96 3.63
C ASP A 95 1.99 2.43 4.99
N ALA A 96 3.31 2.37 5.23
CA ALA A 96 3.89 1.80 6.46
C ALA A 96 3.42 2.46 7.76
N ILE A 97 2.91 3.70 7.67
CA ILE A 97 2.36 4.48 8.80
C ILE A 97 0.88 4.18 9.09
N THR A 98 0.23 3.35 8.28
CA THR A 98 -1.22 3.10 8.37
C THR A 98 -1.51 1.86 9.21
N LYS A 99 -2.40 2.02 10.21
CA LYS A 99 -2.71 1.03 11.25
C LYS A 99 -3.66 -0.10 10.83
N ARG A 100 -4.39 0.07 9.72
CA ARG A 100 -5.39 -0.91 9.25
C ARG A 100 -5.39 -1.03 7.73
N CYS A 101 -5.36 -2.26 7.23
CA CYS A 101 -5.80 -2.61 5.88
C CYS A 101 -7.33 -2.76 5.92
N LEU A 102 -8.06 -2.06 5.06
CA LEU A 102 -9.53 -2.03 5.11
C LEU A 102 -10.14 -3.42 4.86
N CYS A 103 -11.19 -3.75 5.62
CA CYS A 103 -12.08 -4.89 5.36
C CYS A 103 -12.65 -4.78 3.94
N PHE A 104 -12.39 -5.80 3.12
CA PHE A 104 -12.94 -5.90 1.78
C PHE A 104 -14.43 -6.26 1.85
N SER A 105 -15.31 -5.26 1.83
CA SER A 105 -16.72 -5.49 1.45
C SER A 105 -17.10 -4.74 0.18
N GLN A 106 -16.68 -3.49 -0.03
CA GLN A 106 -16.81 -2.77 -1.31
C GLN A 106 -15.76 -1.66 -1.43
N LEU A 107 -15.18 -1.49 -2.63
CA LEU A 107 -14.32 -0.36 -2.98
C LEU A 107 -15.21 0.71 -3.64
N ILE A 108 -15.62 1.72 -2.88
CA ILE A 108 -16.43 2.85 -3.38
C ILE A 108 -15.52 4.07 -3.55
N GLY A 109 -15.38 4.54 -4.80
CA GLY A 109 -14.71 5.79 -5.10
C GLY A 109 -15.49 6.98 -4.53
N CYS A 110 -14.81 7.90 -3.86
CA CYS A 110 -15.34 9.20 -3.46
C CYS A 110 -14.59 10.31 -4.20
N GLN A 111 -15.26 11.45 -4.42
CA GLN A 111 -14.57 12.65 -4.93
C GLN A 111 -13.55 13.11 -3.88
N VAL A 112 -12.27 13.17 -4.26
CA VAL A 112 -11.16 13.51 -3.37
C VAL A 112 -10.72 14.96 -3.61
N ARG A 113 -10.61 15.77 -2.55
CA ARG A 113 -9.95 17.09 -2.57
C ARG A 113 -8.73 17.05 -1.65
N ARG A 114 -7.59 17.56 -2.12
CA ARG A 114 -6.32 17.62 -1.36
C ARG A 114 -6.13 19.01 -0.74
N ASP A 115 -5.48 19.05 0.41
CA ASP A 115 -5.10 20.29 1.11
C ASP A 115 -3.60 20.20 1.52
N PRO A 116 -2.73 21.11 1.05
CA PRO A 116 -3.01 22.23 0.16
C PRO A 116 -3.35 21.78 -1.29
N GLU A 117 -4.18 22.60 -1.93
CA GLU A 117 -4.64 22.44 -3.30
C GLU A 117 -3.42 22.40 -4.27
N GLY A 118 -3.39 21.43 -5.19
CA GLY A 118 -2.27 21.21 -6.13
C GLY A 118 -1.33 20.04 -5.80
N SER A 119 -1.40 19.49 -4.58
CA SER A 119 -0.64 18.29 -4.23
C SER A 119 -1.14 17.08 -5.04
N THR A 120 -0.26 16.43 -5.82
CA THR A 120 -0.59 15.27 -6.67
C THR A 120 -1.75 15.53 -7.67
N GLU A 121 -1.80 16.71 -8.28
CA GLU A 121 -2.94 17.17 -9.11
C GLU A 121 -3.35 16.19 -10.22
N ARG A 122 -2.39 15.54 -10.88
CA ARG A 122 -2.64 14.52 -11.90
C ARG A 122 -3.45 13.34 -11.35
N TYR A 123 -3.17 12.94 -10.11
CA TYR A 123 -3.85 11.84 -9.42
C TYR A 123 -5.28 12.24 -9.02
N THR A 124 -5.42 13.42 -8.42
CA THR A 124 -6.71 13.98 -8.01
C THR A 124 -7.66 14.18 -9.20
N ARG A 125 -7.14 14.66 -10.33
CA ARG A 125 -7.93 14.84 -11.56
C ARG A 125 -8.37 13.51 -12.17
N TRP A 126 -7.52 12.49 -12.12
CA TRP A 126 -7.83 11.17 -12.65
C TRP A 126 -8.90 10.46 -11.83
N ILE A 127 -8.76 10.41 -10.50
CA ILE A 127 -9.71 9.69 -9.63
C ILE A 127 -11.09 10.36 -9.58
N ASN A 128 -11.17 11.67 -9.80
CA ASN A 128 -12.44 12.42 -9.78
C ASN A 128 -13.19 12.41 -11.13
N ASN A 129 -12.53 12.00 -12.23
CA ASN A 129 -13.14 11.99 -13.57
C ASN A 129 -13.35 10.58 -14.14
N ILE A 130 -13.17 9.55 -13.32
CA ILE A 130 -13.41 8.17 -13.71
C ILE A 130 -14.91 7.84 -13.59
N SER A 131 -15.50 7.22 -14.61
CA SER A 131 -16.92 6.79 -14.59
C SER A 131 -17.12 5.50 -13.78
N GLN A 132 -18.36 5.16 -13.40
CA GLN A 132 -18.64 3.91 -12.68
C GLN A 132 -18.20 2.65 -13.45
N ASP A 133 -18.39 2.64 -14.77
CA ASP A 133 -17.94 1.53 -15.61
C ASP A 133 -16.40 1.47 -15.70
N GLN A 134 -15.74 2.63 -15.76
CA GLN A 134 -14.28 2.73 -15.73
C GLN A 134 -13.70 2.32 -14.36
N LEU A 135 -14.42 2.54 -13.25
CA LEU A 135 -14.05 2.04 -11.92
C LEU A 135 -13.98 0.51 -11.92
N SER A 136 -14.97 -0.16 -12.53
CA SER A 136 -14.99 -1.63 -12.63
C SER A 136 -13.95 -2.18 -13.62
N THR A 137 -13.59 -1.40 -14.66
CA THR A 137 -12.67 -1.81 -15.74
C THR A 137 -11.20 -1.49 -15.42
N GLN A 138 -10.93 -0.49 -14.57
CA GLN A 138 -9.56 -0.20 -14.11
C GLN A 138 -9.13 -1.08 -12.94
N VAL A 139 -10.04 -1.84 -12.34
CA VAL A 139 -9.71 -3.00 -11.50
C VAL A 139 -8.88 -4.05 -12.27
N THR A 140 -8.87 -4.04 -13.61
CA THR A 140 -8.23 -5.09 -14.42
C THR A 140 -7.02 -4.66 -15.26
N HIS A 141 -6.71 -3.37 -15.47
CA HIS A 141 -5.62 -3.01 -16.41
C HIS A 141 -4.63 -1.91 -16.01
N THR A 142 -4.84 -1.15 -14.93
CA THR A 142 -3.84 -0.18 -14.43
C THR A 142 -4.04 0.07 -12.96
N GLN A 143 -3.02 -0.26 -12.13
CA GLN A 143 -2.88 0.08 -10.70
C GLN A 143 -4.22 0.18 -9.94
N CYS A 144 -4.67 -0.92 -9.31
CA CYS A 144 -5.71 -0.85 -8.27
C CYS A 144 -5.26 0.09 -7.16
N VAL A 145 -5.65 1.36 -7.23
CA VAL A 145 -5.38 2.30 -6.16
C VAL A 145 -6.46 2.14 -5.10
N CYS A 146 -6.22 1.22 -4.17
CA CYS A 146 -6.84 1.31 -2.86
C CYS A 146 -6.07 2.40 -2.10
N VAL A 147 -6.50 3.66 -2.24
CA VAL A 147 -5.93 4.81 -1.54
C VAL A 147 -6.38 4.77 -0.08
N CYS A 148 -5.54 4.28 0.83
CA CYS A 148 -5.62 4.74 2.21
C CYS A 148 -4.85 6.05 2.32
N VAL A 149 -5.53 7.18 2.06
CA VAL A 149 -5.00 8.51 2.43
C VAL A 149 -5.80 8.96 3.64
N TRP A 150 -5.20 8.84 4.81
CA TRP A 150 -5.55 9.69 5.93
C TRP A 150 -4.62 10.91 5.90
N GLY A 151 -4.97 11.85 5.01
CA GLY A 151 -4.61 13.26 5.11
C GLY A 151 -5.94 14.01 5.20
N GLY A 152 -6.19 14.66 6.34
CA GLY A 152 -7.49 15.14 6.79
C GLY A 152 -8.40 15.67 5.68
N SER A 153 -9.53 15.00 5.48
CA SER A 153 -10.63 15.50 4.67
C SER A 153 -11.93 15.16 5.39
N ARG A 154 -12.57 16.18 5.97
CA ARG A 154 -13.91 16.05 6.55
C ARG A 154 -14.90 15.78 5.41
N ALA A 155 -15.57 14.63 5.45
CA ALA A 155 -16.80 14.45 4.70
C ALA A 155 -17.85 15.40 5.29
N ARG A 156 -18.47 16.25 4.45
CA ARG A 156 -19.74 16.89 4.82
C ARG A 156 -20.86 15.87 4.64
N GLN A 157 -21.81 15.92 5.56
CA GLN A 157 -23.09 15.20 5.53
C GLN A 157 -23.86 15.48 4.24
#